data_AF-A0A9W8LV70-F1
#
_entry.id   AF-A0A9W8LV70-F1
#
_cell.length_a   1.000
_cell.length_b   1.000
_cell.length_c   1.000
_cell.angle_alpha   90.00
_cell.angle_beta   90.00
_cell.angle_gamma   90.00
#
_symmetry.space_group_name_H-M   'P 1'
#
loop_
_entity.id
_entity.type
_entity.pdbx_description
1 polymer ?
#
loop_
_entity_poly.entity_id
_entity_poly.type
_entity_poly.pdbx_seq_one_letter_code
_entity_poly.pdbx_strand_id
1 'polypeptide(L)'
;MDIDIAPVPEAPTSLDRVAAEISTLCDRVEEIAAAGVRAQNEGLVTNSGAEQRLATEVTGLFVRLRQLHRQLSEDKVAMVAAVDELKRGTDGLALELENKSREAAYIQREIASTETLETIYQSIDLIPEEEFLATAPESCREDVDTPHKLMLARLRYEVMQRDMLMEEKARVRSKRDELRIAKRKRIERLEKIDGHLQGYIKSVTLLGRSLTAGGLTSSSQEPLGDDSNIAGDDIEERKSPKTPRQSRGDTPRVGTPRV
;
A
#
# COMPACT_ATOMS: atom_id res chain seq x y z
N MET A 1 27.07 -15.86 7.09
CA MET A 1 28.36 -15.15 7.02
C MET A 1 28.88 -15.14 8.44
N ASP A 2 29.64 -16.17 8.77
CA ASP A 2 30.27 -16.27 10.08
C ASP A 2 31.27 -15.13 10.19
N ILE A 3 31.01 -14.20 11.10
CA ILE A 3 31.97 -13.19 11.47
C ILE A 3 33.05 -13.97 12.23
N ASP A 4 34.13 -14.28 11.52
CA ASP A 4 35.34 -14.86 12.07
C ASP A 4 35.92 -13.81 13.01
N ILE A 5 35.45 -13.83 14.26
CA ILE A 5 36.02 -13.03 15.35
C ILE A 5 37.39 -13.65 15.58
N ALA A 6 38.39 -13.09 14.89
CA ALA A 6 39.79 -13.41 15.12
C ALA A 6 40.02 -13.42 16.64
N PRO A 7 40.68 -14.46 17.18
CA PRO A 7 40.87 -14.59 18.61
C PRO A 7 41.52 -13.31 19.11
N VAL A 8 40.85 -12.63 20.05
CA VAL A 8 41.40 -11.47 20.75
C VAL A 8 42.80 -11.88 21.18
N PRO A 9 43.86 -11.20 20.70
CA PRO A 9 45.21 -11.59 21.07
C PRO A 9 45.30 -11.54 22.59
N GLU A 10 45.62 -12.68 23.19
CA GLU A 10 45.83 -12.83 24.62
C GLU A 10 46.96 -11.88 25.06
N ALA A 11 46.61 -10.63 25.36
CA ALA A 11 47.53 -9.58 25.76
C ALA A 11 47.78 -9.42 27.28
N PRO A 12 47.15 -10.16 28.24
CA PRO A 12 47.45 -9.90 29.65
C PRO A 12 48.86 -10.35 30.05
N THR A 13 49.46 -11.33 29.37
CA THR A 13 50.77 -11.86 29.77
C THR A 13 51.96 -10.94 29.45
N SER A 14 51.84 -10.01 28.50
CA SER A 14 52.95 -9.11 28.14
C SER A 14 53.02 -7.89 29.05
N LEU A 15 51.88 -7.27 29.37
CA LEU A 15 51.82 -6.09 30.22
C LEU A 15 52.20 -6.45 31.67
N ASP A 16 51.69 -7.57 32.18
CA ASP A 16 52.02 -8.07 33.52
C ASP A 16 53.51 -8.41 33.64
N ARG A 17 54.10 -8.95 32.57
CA ARG A 17 55.55 -9.22 32.51
C ARG A 17 56.38 -7.95 32.48
N VAL A 18 55.97 -6.93 31.72
CA VAL A 18 56.65 -5.62 31.68
C VAL A 18 56.50 -4.90 33.01
N ALA A 19 55.33 -4.98 33.66
CA ALA A 19 55.11 -4.43 34.99
C ALA A 19 56.00 -5.10 36.04
N ALA A 20 56.13 -6.43 35.99
CA ALA A 20 57.06 -7.18 36.85
C ALA A 20 58.53 -6.77 36.59
N GLU A 21 58.95 -6.61 35.33
CA GLU A 21 60.29 -6.15 34.99
C GLU A 21 60.57 -4.73 35.53
N ILE A 22 59.61 -3.81 35.39
CA ILE A 22 59.72 -2.45 35.96
C ILE A 22 59.85 -2.51 37.49
N SER A 23 59.03 -3.31 38.17
CA SER A 23 59.14 -3.50 39.63
C SER A 23 60.52 -4.01 40.03
N THR A 24 61.04 -5.04 39.36
CA THR A 24 62.38 -5.58 39.67
C THR A 24 63.51 -4.56 39.45
N LEU A 25 63.38 -3.70 38.43
CA LEU A 25 64.34 -2.63 38.18
C LEU A 25 64.27 -1.54 39.26
N CYS A 26 63.06 -1.17 39.69
CA CYS A 26 62.86 -0.22 40.79
C CYS A 26 63.42 -0.75 42.11
N ASP A 27 63.14 -2.01 42.46
CA ASP A 27 63.67 -2.67 43.66
C ASP A 27 65.21 -2.67 43.65
N ARG A 28 65.82 -2.87 42.47
CA ARG A 28 67.28 -2.84 42.31
C ARG A 28 67.87 -1.43 42.44
N VAL A 29 67.17 -0.40 41.95
CA VAL A 29 67.56 1.01 42.15
C VAL A 29 67.50 1.37 43.64
N GLU A 30 66.46 0.93 44.35
CA GLU A 30 66.33 1.13 45.80
C GLU A 30 67.45 0.42 46.59
N GLU A 31 67.80 -0.80 46.20
CA GLU A 31 68.90 -1.57 46.81
C GLU A 31 70.26 -0.85 46.66
N ILE A 32 70.55 -0.33 45.46
CA ILE A 32 71.80 0.41 45.18
C ILE A 32 71.80 1.76 45.90
N ALA A 33 70.67 2.46 45.97
CA ALA A 33 70.53 3.70 46.73
C ALA A 33 70.81 3.46 48.23
N ALA A 34 70.25 2.39 48.81
CA ALA A 34 70.52 1.99 50.18
C ALA A 34 71.99 1.61 50.42
N ALA A 35 72.63 0.94 49.45
CA ALA A 35 74.06 0.62 49.51
C ALA A 35 74.94 1.88 49.46
N GLY A 36 74.58 2.87 48.65
CA GLY A 36 75.26 4.17 48.57
C GLY A 36 75.20 4.94 49.90
N VAL A 37 74.02 5.00 50.54
CA VAL A 37 73.84 5.65 51.84
C VAL A 37 74.67 4.97 52.94
N ARG A 38 74.74 3.63 52.95
CA ARG A 38 75.58 2.88 53.89
C ARG A 38 77.07 3.18 53.71
N ALA A 39 77.56 3.15 52.46
CA ALA A 39 78.94 3.47 52.13
C ALA A 39 79.33 4.91 52.53
N GLN A 40 78.36 5.84 52.46
CA GLN A 40 78.54 7.24 52.87
C GLN A 40 78.62 7.42 54.39
N ASN A 41 77.82 6.67 55.15
CA ASN A 41 77.80 6.71 56.62
C ASN A 41 79.02 6.02 57.26
N GLU A 42 79.61 5.02 56.60
CA GLU A 42 80.79 4.27 57.09
C GLU A 42 82.13 5.00 56.80
N GLY A 43 82.10 6.20 56.21
CA GLY A 43 83.30 6.98 55.92
C GLY A 43 84.17 6.42 54.79
N LEU A 44 83.65 5.48 53.98
CA LEU A 44 84.35 4.85 52.86
C LEU A 44 84.36 5.70 51.56
N VAL A 45 83.91 6.95 51.65
CA VAL A 45 83.75 7.95 50.56
C VAL A 45 85.08 8.37 49.91
N THR A 46 86.22 7.93 50.44
CA THR A 46 87.54 8.27 49.87
C THR A 46 87.93 7.42 48.67
N ASN A 47 87.21 6.32 48.38
CA ASN A 47 87.47 5.45 47.24
C ASN A 47 86.65 5.86 46.01
N SER A 48 87.16 6.83 45.24
CA SER A 48 86.58 7.33 43.97
C SER A 48 86.10 6.21 43.00
N GLY A 49 86.73 5.02 43.04
CA GLY A 49 86.32 3.88 42.21
C GLY A 49 85.02 3.17 42.62
N ALA A 50 84.59 3.22 43.89
CA ALA A 50 83.36 2.58 44.35
C ALA A 50 82.11 3.42 44.00
N GLU A 51 82.21 4.73 44.15
CA GLU A 51 81.18 5.69 43.75
C GLU A 51 80.94 5.66 42.24
N GLN A 52 82.03 5.62 41.45
CA GLN A 52 81.94 5.52 39.99
C GLN A 52 81.19 4.25 39.55
N ARG A 53 81.40 3.11 40.24
CA ARG A 53 80.73 1.84 39.94
C ARG A 53 79.23 1.90 40.22
N LEU A 54 78.85 2.38 41.40
CA LEU A 54 77.43 2.55 41.77
C LEU A 54 76.74 3.53 40.81
N ALA A 55 77.40 4.63 40.44
CA ALA A 55 76.88 5.58 39.47
C ALA A 55 76.67 4.96 38.08
N THR A 56 77.60 4.13 37.60
CA THR A 56 77.43 3.42 36.31
C THR A 56 76.30 2.40 36.34
N GLU A 57 76.10 1.68 37.46
CA GLU A 57 75.03 0.70 37.61
C GLU A 57 73.64 1.37 37.65
N VAL A 58 73.49 2.44 38.44
CA VAL A 58 72.26 3.24 38.50
C VAL A 58 71.93 3.85 37.14
N THR A 59 72.93 4.40 36.45
CA THR A 59 72.74 4.98 35.10
C THR A 59 72.25 3.92 34.12
N GLY A 60 72.81 2.70 34.16
CA GLY A 60 72.35 1.56 33.35
C GLY A 60 70.89 1.18 33.61
N LEU A 61 70.46 1.15 34.88
CA LEU A 61 69.07 0.86 35.26
C LEU A 61 68.10 1.95 34.77
N PHE A 62 68.46 3.24 34.91
CA PHE A 62 67.63 4.34 34.40
C PHE A 62 67.52 4.35 32.87
N VAL A 63 68.59 3.98 32.16
CA VAL A 63 68.54 3.82 30.69
C VAL A 63 67.58 2.69 30.32
N ARG A 64 67.62 1.55 31.05
CA ARG A 64 66.69 0.44 30.83
C ARG A 64 65.23 0.84 31.10
N LEU A 65 64.98 1.56 32.20
CA LEU A 65 63.63 2.05 32.54
C LEU A 65 63.09 3.03 31.48
N ARG A 66 63.93 3.95 30.99
CA ARG A 66 63.57 4.86 29.89
C ARG A 66 63.24 4.10 28.60
N GLN A 67 63.99 3.05 28.30
CA GLN A 67 63.76 2.21 27.14
C GLN A 67 62.41 1.49 27.22
N LEU A 68 62.09 0.89 28.38
CA LEU A 68 60.79 0.25 28.62
C LEU A 68 59.63 1.25 28.55
N HIS A 69 59.77 2.44 29.14
CA HIS A 69 58.76 3.49 29.06
C HIS A 69 58.48 3.92 27.60
N ARG A 70 59.54 4.07 26.80
CA ARG A 70 59.39 4.42 25.39
C ARG A 70 58.67 3.32 24.60
N GLN A 71 59.05 2.06 24.82
CA GLN A 71 58.38 0.91 24.21
C GLN A 71 56.89 0.87 24.57
N LEU A 72 56.55 1.00 25.85
CA LEU A 72 55.16 1.01 26.30
C LEU A 72 54.35 2.18 25.70
N SER A 73 54.98 3.35 25.56
CA SER A 73 54.33 4.50 24.94
C SER A 73 54.08 4.28 23.44
N GLU A 74 55.02 3.67 22.73
CA GLU A 74 54.89 3.31 21.31
C GLU A 74 53.79 2.24 21.14
N ASP A 75 53.79 1.20 21.97
CA ASP A 75 52.78 0.13 21.98
C ASP A 75 51.38 0.68 22.28
N LYS A 76 51.25 1.59 23.25
CA LYS A 76 49.98 2.25 23.57
C LYS A 76 49.43 3.00 22.36
N VAL A 77 50.26 3.78 21.67
CA VAL A 77 49.83 4.54 20.49
C VAL A 77 49.40 3.58 19.37
N ALA A 78 50.15 2.50 19.15
CA ALA A 78 49.79 1.47 18.16
C ALA A 78 48.46 0.79 18.49
N MET A 79 48.22 0.44 19.77
CA MET A 79 46.97 -0.18 20.21
C MET A 79 45.77 0.76 20.06
N VAL A 80 45.91 2.04 20.42
CA VAL A 80 44.85 3.04 20.21
C VAL A 80 44.51 3.16 18.73
N ALA A 81 45.52 3.25 17.85
CA ALA A 81 45.30 3.32 16.41
C ALA A 81 44.60 2.06 15.85
N ALA A 82 44.97 0.86 16.34
CA ALA A 82 44.33 -0.39 15.94
C ALA A 82 42.85 -0.45 16.39
N VAL A 83 42.57 -0.02 17.62
CA VAL A 83 41.19 0.05 18.15
C VAL A 83 40.36 1.06 17.36
N ASP A 84 40.92 2.22 17.03
CA ASP A 84 40.20 3.25 16.27
C ASP A 84 39.93 2.83 14.82
N GLU A 85 40.80 2.02 14.20
CA GLU A 85 40.53 1.39 12.91
C GLU A 85 39.36 0.40 13.00
N LEU A 86 39.37 -0.49 13.99
CA LEU A 86 38.29 -1.46 14.20
C LEU A 86 36.95 -0.76 14.49
N LYS A 87 36.96 0.32 15.28
CA LYS A 87 35.78 1.15 15.53
C LYS A 87 35.25 1.77 14.25
N ARG A 88 36.11 2.40 13.43
CA ARG A 88 35.70 2.98 12.15
C ARG A 88 35.08 1.95 11.22
N GLY A 89 35.65 0.75 11.14
CA GLY A 89 35.07 -0.36 10.37
C GLY A 89 33.70 -0.78 10.91
N THR A 90 33.56 -0.88 12.22
CA THR A 90 32.29 -1.24 12.89
C THR A 90 31.22 -0.18 12.65
N ASP A 91 31.56 1.11 12.78
CA ASP A 91 30.64 2.23 12.54
C ASP A 91 30.19 2.27 11.07
N GLY A 92 31.09 1.98 10.13
CA GLY A 92 30.75 1.85 8.71
C GLY A 92 29.73 0.75 8.45
N LEU A 93 29.95 -0.44 9.02
CA LEU A 93 29.02 -1.56 8.91
C LEU A 93 27.67 -1.27 9.59
N ALA A 94 27.66 -0.55 10.71
CA ALA A 94 26.43 -0.16 11.39
C ALA A 94 25.58 0.78 10.52
N LEU A 95 26.21 1.74 9.83
CA LEU A 95 25.53 2.63 8.89
C LEU A 95 24.99 1.86 7.68
N GLU A 96 25.75 0.91 7.14
CA GLU A 96 25.29 0.06 6.04
C GLU A 96 24.08 -0.80 6.45
N LEU A 97 24.11 -1.37 7.66
CA LEU A 97 23.00 -2.13 8.22
C LEU A 97 21.75 -1.26 8.37
N GLU A 98 21.88 -0.04 8.90
CA GLU A 98 20.75 0.89 9.03
C GLU A 98 20.16 1.25 7.65
N ASN A 99 21.02 1.55 6.67
CA ASN A 99 20.59 1.83 5.30
C ASN A 99 19.80 0.67 4.72
N LYS A 100 20.30 -0.56 4.84
CA LYS A 100 19.63 -1.76 4.34
C LYS A 100 18.34 -2.08 5.08
N SER A 101 18.29 -1.85 6.39
CA SER A 101 17.08 -2.02 7.18
C SER A 101 15.99 -1.04 6.74
N ARG A 102 16.34 0.21 6.45
CA ARG A 102 15.39 1.21 5.95
C ARG A 102 14.89 0.87 4.55
N GLU A 103 15.78 0.41 3.67
CA GLU A 103 15.43 -0.07 2.32
C GLU A 103 14.46 -1.26 2.40
N ALA A 104 14.73 -2.25 3.24
CA ALA A 104 13.85 -3.40 3.44
C ALA A 104 12.47 -2.98 3.97
N ALA A 105 12.42 -2.09 4.98
CA ALA A 105 11.16 -1.59 5.51
C ALA A 105 10.34 -0.80 4.47
N TYR A 106 11.02 -0.01 3.62
CA TYR A 106 10.38 0.69 2.51
C TYR A 106 9.75 -0.29 1.52
N ILE A 107 10.50 -1.30 1.08
CA ILE A 107 10.01 -2.31 0.14
C ILE A 107 8.83 -3.08 0.74
N GLN A 108 8.91 -3.49 2.01
CA GLN A 108 7.80 -4.16 2.70
C GLN A 108 6.52 -3.32 2.73
N ARG A 109 6.65 -2.01 2.96
CA ARG A 109 5.51 -1.09 2.93
C ARG A 109 4.91 -0.99 1.52
N GLU A 110 5.76 -0.94 0.49
CA GLU A 110 5.29 -0.87 -0.90
C GLU A 110 4.60 -2.17 -1.33
N ILE A 111 5.11 -3.33 -0.88
CA ILE A 111 4.45 -4.64 -1.07
C ILE A 111 3.08 -4.64 -0.41
N ALA A 112 2.99 -4.25 0.86
CA ALA A 112 1.70 -4.20 1.58
C ALA A 112 0.70 -3.26 0.89
N SER A 113 1.17 -2.09 0.42
CA SER A 113 0.35 -1.15 -0.36
C SER A 113 -0.20 -1.82 -1.64
N THR A 114 0.65 -2.55 -2.35
CA THR A 114 0.28 -3.25 -3.59
C THR A 114 -0.64 -4.44 -3.33
N GLU A 115 -0.48 -5.15 -2.22
CA GLU A 115 -1.35 -6.27 -1.82
C GLU A 115 -2.77 -5.79 -1.46
N THR A 116 -2.89 -4.61 -0.84
CA THR A 116 -4.20 -4.01 -0.52
C THR A 116 -4.87 -3.35 -1.72
N LEU A 117 -4.25 -3.39 -2.90
CA LEU A 117 -4.80 -2.77 -4.10
C LEU A 117 -6.03 -3.58 -4.58
N GLU A 118 -7.20 -3.09 -4.19
CA GLU A 118 -8.47 -3.58 -4.72
C GLU A 118 -8.69 -3.02 -6.12
N THR A 119 -8.95 -3.92 -7.05
CA THR A 119 -9.27 -3.59 -8.45
C THR A 119 -10.76 -3.78 -8.69
N ILE A 120 -11.30 -3.01 -9.63
CA ILE A 120 -12.75 -2.98 -9.89
C ILE A 120 -13.32 -4.38 -10.15
N TYR A 121 -12.58 -5.28 -10.82
CA TYR A 121 -13.08 -6.61 -11.17
C TYR A 121 -13.41 -7.49 -9.95
N GLN A 122 -12.82 -7.23 -8.78
CA GLN A 122 -13.05 -8.02 -7.56
C GLN A 122 -14.43 -7.77 -6.94
N SER A 123 -15.07 -6.63 -7.27
CA SER A 123 -16.40 -6.25 -6.77
C SER A 123 -17.52 -6.37 -7.81
N ILE A 124 -17.21 -6.87 -9.02
CA ILE A 124 -18.23 -7.03 -10.07
C ILE A 124 -18.99 -8.34 -9.83
N ASP A 125 -20.32 -8.23 -9.79
CA ASP A 125 -21.20 -9.38 -9.82
C ASP A 125 -21.07 -10.11 -11.17
N LEU A 126 -20.61 -11.35 -11.10
CA LEU A 126 -20.37 -12.25 -12.23
C LEU A 126 -21.23 -13.51 -12.06
N ILE A 127 -21.64 -14.11 -13.18
CA ILE A 127 -22.27 -15.42 -13.22
C ILE A 127 -21.37 -16.43 -12.50
N PRO A 128 -21.93 -17.27 -11.60
CA PRO A 128 -21.19 -18.32 -10.91
C PRO A 128 -20.44 -19.25 -11.86
N GLU A 129 -19.34 -19.84 -11.41
CA GLU A 129 -18.50 -20.71 -12.26
C GLU A 129 -19.27 -21.91 -12.82
N GLU A 130 -20.16 -22.49 -12.02
CA GLU A 130 -21.01 -23.63 -12.40
C GLU A 130 -21.93 -23.26 -13.58
N GLU A 131 -22.58 -22.10 -13.50
CA GLU A 131 -23.46 -21.60 -14.54
C GLU A 131 -22.68 -21.20 -15.80
N PHE A 132 -21.48 -20.62 -15.65
CA PHE A 132 -20.61 -20.33 -16.78
C PHE A 132 -20.21 -21.60 -17.52
N LEU A 133 -19.77 -22.64 -16.82
CA LEU A 133 -19.39 -23.92 -17.44
C LEU A 133 -20.58 -24.64 -18.10
N ALA A 134 -21.81 -24.42 -17.62
CA ALA A 134 -23.00 -25.01 -18.22
C ALA A 134 -23.47 -24.25 -19.47
N THR A 135 -23.37 -22.92 -19.47
CA THR A 135 -24.06 -22.06 -20.44
C THR A 135 -23.12 -21.49 -21.51
N ALA A 136 -21.83 -21.36 -21.21
CA ALA A 136 -20.88 -20.75 -22.13
C ALA A 136 -20.61 -21.65 -23.36
N PRO A 137 -20.56 -21.07 -24.56
CA PRO A 137 -20.21 -21.79 -25.79
C PRO A 137 -18.78 -22.32 -25.72
N GLU A 138 -18.50 -23.41 -26.44
CA GLU A 138 -17.18 -24.08 -26.45
C GLU A 138 -16.04 -23.13 -26.81
N SER A 139 -16.27 -22.18 -27.73
CA SER A 139 -15.30 -21.16 -28.12
C SER A 139 -14.85 -20.21 -26.99
N CYS A 140 -15.65 -20.09 -25.93
CA CYS A 140 -15.28 -19.34 -24.71
C CYS A 140 -14.71 -20.24 -23.61
N ARG A 141 -14.72 -21.56 -23.80
CA ARG A 141 -14.24 -22.56 -22.85
C ARG A 141 -12.88 -23.16 -23.24
N GLU A 142 -12.34 -22.76 -24.38
CA GLU A 142 -10.99 -23.09 -24.82
C GLU A 142 -9.95 -22.37 -23.93
N ASP A 143 -8.89 -23.08 -23.52
CA ASP A 143 -7.74 -22.57 -22.75
C ASP A 143 -8.03 -22.06 -21.32
N VAL A 144 -8.87 -22.77 -20.57
CA VAL A 144 -9.30 -22.38 -19.20
C VAL A 144 -8.41 -22.97 -18.09
N ASP A 145 -7.21 -23.44 -18.44
CA ASP A 145 -6.36 -24.25 -17.54
C ASP A 145 -5.84 -23.52 -16.29
N THR A 146 -5.84 -22.19 -16.28
CA THR A 146 -5.40 -21.40 -15.11
C THR A 146 -6.54 -20.53 -14.57
N PRO A 147 -6.59 -20.28 -13.25
CA PRO A 147 -7.65 -19.46 -12.63
C PRO A 147 -7.78 -18.06 -13.27
N HIS A 148 -6.65 -17.46 -13.66
CA HIS A 148 -6.64 -16.18 -14.35
C HIS A 148 -7.28 -16.26 -15.74
N LYS A 149 -6.97 -17.32 -16.52
CA LYS A 149 -7.58 -17.52 -17.84
C LYS A 149 -9.08 -17.80 -17.72
N LEU A 150 -9.50 -18.59 -16.73
CA LEU A 150 -10.91 -18.80 -16.41
C LEU A 150 -11.63 -17.48 -16.11
N MET A 151 -11.04 -16.62 -15.28
CA MET A 151 -11.62 -15.32 -14.97
C MET A 151 -11.76 -14.44 -16.23
N LEU A 152 -10.75 -14.41 -17.10
CA LEU A 152 -10.82 -13.66 -18.35
C LEU A 152 -11.88 -14.20 -19.31
N ALA A 153 -12.01 -15.53 -19.42
CA ALA A 153 -13.02 -16.18 -20.23
C ALA A 153 -14.44 -15.85 -19.73
N ARG A 154 -14.65 -15.90 -18.41
CA ARG A 154 -15.90 -15.49 -17.76
C ARG A 154 -16.25 -14.03 -18.06
N LEU A 155 -15.29 -13.11 -17.89
CA LEU A 155 -15.50 -11.68 -18.17
C LEU A 155 -15.87 -11.43 -19.64
N ARG A 156 -15.22 -12.12 -20.58
CA ARG A 156 -15.53 -11.98 -22.02
C ARG A 156 -16.93 -12.48 -22.35
N TYR A 157 -17.32 -13.63 -21.80
CA TYR A 157 -18.66 -14.17 -21.99
C TYR A 157 -19.73 -13.23 -21.44
N GLU A 158 -19.51 -12.66 -20.27
CA GLU A 158 -20.43 -11.68 -19.65
C GLU A 158 -20.60 -10.40 -20.47
N VAL A 159 -19.50 -9.88 -21.01
CA VAL A 159 -19.56 -8.73 -21.93
C VAL A 159 -20.41 -9.07 -23.15
N MET A 160 -20.16 -10.22 -23.78
CA MET A 160 -20.93 -10.68 -24.93
C MET A 160 -22.43 -10.81 -24.60
N GLN A 161 -22.76 -11.41 -23.45
CA GLN A 161 -24.15 -11.56 -23.01
C GLN A 161 -24.82 -10.20 -22.73
N ARG A 162 -24.11 -9.28 -22.08
CA ARG A 162 -24.62 -7.93 -21.81
C ARG A 162 -24.86 -7.15 -23.09
N ASP A 163 -23.99 -7.29 -24.09
CA ASP A 163 -24.14 -6.65 -25.39
C ASP A 163 -25.37 -7.19 -26.14
N MET A 164 -25.54 -8.52 -26.17
CA MET A 164 -26.72 -9.16 -26.76
C MET A 164 -28.03 -8.71 -26.07
N LEU A 165 -28.04 -8.68 -24.73
CA LEU A 165 -29.20 -8.23 -23.96
C LEU A 165 -29.49 -6.74 -24.17
N MET A 166 -28.45 -5.91 -24.33
CA MET A 166 -28.59 -4.48 -24.64
C MET A 166 -29.21 -4.26 -26.02
N GLU A 167 -28.79 -5.02 -27.02
CA GLU A 167 -29.36 -4.98 -28.37
C GLU A 167 -30.82 -5.45 -28.36
N GLU A 168 -31.13 -6.56 -27.70
CA GLU A 168 -32.50 -7.04 -27.58
C GLU A 168 -33.39 -6.02 -26.84
N LYS A 169 -32.89 -5.45 -25.75
CA LYS A 169 -33.59 -4.39 -25.01
C LYS A 169 -33.87 -3.18 -25.89
N ALA A 170 -32.93 -2.78 -26.75
CA ALA A 170 -33.14 -1.69 -27.71
C ALA A 170 -34.22 -2.07 -28.75
N ARG A 171 -34.16 -3.28 -29.31
CA ARG A 171 -35.14 -3.80 -30.27
C ARG A 171 -36.56 -3.85 -29.67
N VAL A 172 -36.71 -4.38 -28.46
CA VAL A 172 -38.00 -4.48 -27.77
C VAL A 172 -38.53 -3.09 -27.40
N ARG A 173 -37.67 -2.15 -26.98
CA ARG A 173 -38.06 -0.75 -26.73
C ARG A 173 -38.58 -0.08 -27.99
N SER A 174 -37.88 -0.23 -29.11
CA SER A 174 -38.31 0.32 -30.40
C SER A 174 -39.68 -0.22 -30.81
N LYS A 175 -39.88 -1.55 -30.77
CA LYS A 175 -41.18 -2.18 -31.08
C LYS A 175 -42.30 -1.71 -30.14
N ARG A 176 -42.01 -1.57 -28.85
CA ARG A 176 -42.96 -1.03 -27.86
C ARG A 176 -43.38 0.39 -28.23
N ASP A 177 -42.42 1.24 -28.61
CA ASP A 177 -42.69 2.64 -28.94
C ASP A 177 -43.46 2.78 -30.27
N GLU A 178 -43.16 1.94 -31.26
CA GLU A 178 -43.95 1.80 -32.49
C GLU A 178 -45.41 1.41 -32.20
N LEU A 179 -45.62 0.38 -31.37
CA LEU A 179 -46.96 -0.07 -30.99
C LEU A 179 -47.72 1.01 -30.22
N ARG A 180 -47.05 1.79 -29.38
CA ARG A 180 -47.68 2.94 -28.68
C ARG A 180 -48.12 4.02 -29.65
N ILE A 181 -47.29 4.35 -30.65
CA ILE A 181 -47.66 5.31 -31.69
C ILE A 181 -48.85 4.76 -32.51
N ALA A 182 -48.83 3.49 -32.87
CA ALA A 182 -49.93 2.85 -33.59
C ALA A 182 -51.24 2.86 -32.79
N LYS A 183 -51.17 2.55 -31.48
CA LYS A 183 -52.31 2.64 -30.54
C LYS A 183 -52.86 4.06 -30.48
N ARG A 184 -52.01 5.08 -30.29
CA ARG A 184 -52.41 6.49 -30.25
C ARG A 184 -53.13 6.91 -31.55
N LYS A 185 -52.54 6.58 -32.72
CA LYS A 185 -53.18 6.82 -34.02
C LYS A 185 -54.51 6.10 -34.17
N ARG A 186 -54.69 4.91 -33.59
CA ARG A 186 -55.97 4.19 -33.63
C ARG A 186 -57.02 4.86 -32.74
N ILE A 187 -56.64 5.32 -31.55
CA ILE A 187 -57.50 6.10 -30.66
C ILE A 187 -57.96 7.39 -31.35
N GLU A 188 -57.04 8.17 -31.91
CA GLU A 188 -57.38 9.38 -32.67
C GLU A 188 -58.33 9.10 -33.85
N ARG A 189 -58.20 7.95 -34.52
CA ARG A 189 -59.14 7.54 -35.57
C ARG A 189 -60.51 7.18 -35.01
N LEU A 190 -60.56 6.50 -33.87
CA LEU A 190 -61.82 6.15 -33.20
C LEU A 190 -62.54 7.40 -32.70
N GLU A 191 -61.83 8.36 -32.10
CA GLU A 191 -62.38 9.66 -31.68
C GLU A 191 -62.99 10.44 -32.85
N LYS A 192 -62.33 10.42 -34.02
CA LYS A 192 -62.89 11.04 -35.24
C LYS A 192 -64.18 10.36 -35.70
N ILE A 193 -64.20 9.02 -35.70
CA ILE A 193 -65.40 8.26 -36.06
C ILE A 193 -66.53 8.54 -35.06
N ASP A 194 -66.23 8.55 -33.76
CA ASP A 194 -67.19 8.86 -32.71
C ASP A 194 -67.76 10.29 -32.89
N GLY A 195 -66.90 11.28 -33.16
CA GLY A 195 -67.33 12.63 -33.48
C GLY A 195 -68.26 12.71 -34.71
N HIS A 196 -67.97 11.95 -35.78
CA HIS A 196 -68.86 11.87 -36.94
C HIS A 196 -70.21 11.22 -36.58
N LEU A 197 -70.21 10.14 -35.81
CA LEU A 197 -71.42 9.45 -35.36
C LEU A 197 -72.27 10.35 -34.47
N GLN A 198 -71.67 11.05 -33.51
CA GLN A 198 -72.37 12.07 -32.71
C GLN A 198 -72.97 13.17 -33.59
N GLY A 199 -72.25 13.59 -34.64
CA GLY A 199 -72.75 14.52 -35.64
C GLY A 199 -73.97 13.98 -36.40
N TYR A 200 -73.92 12.72 -36.86
CA TYR A 200 -75.05 12.05 -37.51
C TYR A 200 -76.24 11.86 -36.57
N ILE A 201 -76.01 11.48 -35.31
CA ILE A 201 -77.09 11.37 -34.31
C ILE A 201 -77.74 12.73 -34.10
N LYS A 202 -76.96 13.82 -33.99
CA LYS A 202 -77.50 15.19 -33.90
C LYS A 202 -78.31 15.56 -35.14
N SER A 203 -77.84 15.27 -36.35
CA SER A 203 -78.59 15.59 -37.57
C SER A 203 -79.86 14.75 -37.70
N VAL A 204 -79.81 13.44 -37.41
CA VAL A 204 -80.96 12.53 -37.43
C VAL A 204 -81.98 12.88 -36.35
N THR A 205 -81.55 13.25 -35.15
CA THR A 205 -82.47 13.70 -34.08
C THR A 205 -83.11 15.05 -34.41
N LEU A 206 -82.39 15.97 -35.07
CA LEU A 206 -82.98 17.20 -35.61
C LEU A 206 -83.98 16.90 -36.73
N LEU A 207 -83.65 15.98 -37.64
CA LEU A 207 -84.56 15.55 -38.70
C LEU A 207 -85.81 14.87 -38.12
N GLY A 208 -85.61 13.96 -37.16
CA GLY A 208 -86.66 13.29 -36.40
C GLY A 208 -87.56 14.31 -35.71
N ARG A 209 -86.99 15.30 -35.02
CA ARG A 209 -87.74 16.43 -34.45
C ARG A 209 -88.51 17.21 -35.49
N SER A 210 -87.94 17.47 -36.66
CA SER A 210 -88.62 18.20 -37.76
C SER A 210 -89.74 17.37 -38.41
N LEU A 211 -89.57 16.05 -38.51
CA LEU A 211 -90.58 15.12 -39.01
C LEU A 211 -91.70 14.92 -37.98
N THR A 212 -91.38 14.91 -36.68
CA THR A 212 -92.36 14.90 -35.58
C THR A 212 -92.96 16.29 -35.32
N ALA A 213 -92.41 17.37 -35.87
CA ALA A 213 -93.02 18.70 -35.81
C ALA A 213 -94.25 18.82 -36.75
N GLY A 214 -94.54 17.79 -37.55
CA GLY A 214 -95.84 17.56 -38.16
C GLY A 214 -96.87 16.83 -37.27
N GLY A 215 -96.52 16.48 -36.02
CA GLY A 215 -97.39 15.74 -35.12
C GLY A 215 -97.13 16.05 -33.64
N LEU A 216 -97.95 16.95 -33.10
CA LEU A 216 -98.32 17.14 -31.69
C LEU A 216 -97.31 16.78 -30.58
N THR A 217 -96.86 17.85 -29.91
CA THR A 217 -96.76 18.09 -28.46
C THR A 217 -96.76 16.90 -27.47
N SER A 218 -95.84 17.01 -26.49
CA SER A 218 -95.70 16.34 -25.17
C SER A 218 -94.49 15.40 -25.14
N SER A 219 -93.74 15.18 -24.06
CA SER A 219 -93.56 15.76 -22.72
C SER A 219 -92.31 15.05 -22.17
N SER A 220 -91.62 15.69 -21.22
CA SER A 220 -90.71 15.07 -20.23
C SER A 220 -89.37 14.46 -20.69
N GLN A 221 -88.27 14.96 -20.12
CA GLN A 221 -87.50 14.29 -19.05
C GLN A 221 -85.98 14.54 -19.15
N GLU A 222 -85.46 15.28 -18.16
CA GLU A 222 -84.20 15.15 -17.37
C GLU A 222 -82.84 14.75 -18.03
N PRO A 223 -81.71 15.15 -17.41
CA PRO A 223 -80.43 15.37 -18.08
C PRO A 223 -79.62 14.09 -18.27
N LEU A 224 -78.89 14.02 -19.39
CA LEU A 224 -77.88 13.00 -19.64
C LEU A 224 -76.65 13.27 -18.78
N GLY A 225 -76.36 12.31 -17.90
CA GLY A 225 -75.16 12.28 -17.06
C GLY A 225 -73.89 12.31 -17.89
N ASP A 226 -72.94 13.06 -17.35
CA ASP A 226 -71.54 13.12 -17.77
C ASP A 226 -70.84 11.84 -17.32
N ASP A 227 -70.86 10.80 -18.16
CA ASP A 227 -69.99 9.63 -18.01
C ASP A 227 -68.72 9.82 -18.84
N SER A 228 -67.95 10.85 -18.50
CA SER A 228 -66.54 10.94 -18.88
C SER A 228 -65.65 10.34 -17.77
N ASN A 229 -65.90 9.07 -17.43
CA ASN A 229 -64.99 8.27 -16.63
C ASN A 229 -64.57 7.00 -17.41
N ILE A 230 -63.85 7.22 -18.52
CA ILE A 230 -62.96 6.19 -19.04
C ILE A 230 -61.66 6.35 -18.26
N ALA A 231 -61.48 5.41 -17.33
CA ALA A 231 -60.23 5.20 -16.62
C ALA A 231 -59.06 5.24 -17.61
N GLY A 232 -58.29 6.33 -17.54
CA GLY A 232 -56.91 6.29 -17.96
C GLY A 232 -56.23 5.25 -17.09
N ASP A 233 -55.95 4.09 -17.67
CA ASP A 233 -55.06 3.10 -17.08
C ASP A 233 -53.66 3.74 -17.09
N ASP A 234 -53.39 4.53 -16.06
CA ASP A 234 -52.09 5.05 -15.68
C ASP A 234 -51.22 3.83 -15.38
N ILE A 235 -50.57 3.31 -16.41
CA ILE A 235 -49.39 2.47 -16.22
C ILE A 235 -48.32 3.40 -15.65
N GLU A 236 -48.26 3.44 -14.33
CA GLU A 236 -47.18 4.06 -13.57
C GLU A 236 -45.86 3.68 -14.23
N GLU A 237 -45.22 4.70 -14.79
CA GLU A 237 -43.82 4.66 -15.16
C GLU A 237 -43.03 4.45 -13.86
N ARG A 238 -42.79 3.19 -13.50
CA ARG A 238 -41.80 2.82 -12.49
C ARG A 238 -40.45 3.34 -12.98
N LYS A 239 -40.14 4.59 -12.62
CA LYS A 239 -38.79 5.13 -12.67
C LYS A 239 -37.94 4.19 -11.84
N SER A 240 -37.06 3.45 -12.51
CA SER A 240 -35.97 2.74 -11.86
C SER A 240 -35.30 3.70 -10.87
N PRO A 241 -34.96 3.26 -9.65
CA PRO A 241 -34.26 4.11 -8.70
C PRO A 241 -32.97 4.61 -9.36
N LYS A 242 -32.82 5.93 -9.42
CA LYS A 242 -31.52 6.56 -9.73
C LYS A 242 -30.58 6.12 -8.63
N THR A 243 -29.71 5.16 -8.93
CA THR A 243 -28.49 4.93 -8.14
C THR A 243 -27.73 6.26 -8.07
N PRO A 244 -27.31 6.71 -6.88
CA PRO A 244 -26.49 7.90 -6.75
C PRO A 244 -25.24 7.73 -7.61
N ARG A 245 -25.04 8.64 -8.56
CA ARG A 245 -23.76 8.81 -9.22
C ARG A 245 -22.81 9.28 -8.13
N GLN A 246 -22.04 8.36 -7.55
CA GLN A 246 -20.98 8.72 -6.62
C GLN A 246 -20.08 9.72 -7.33
N SER A 247 -20.05 10.94 -6.81
CA SER A 247 -19.08 11.95 -7.19
C SER A 247 -17.70 11.36 -7.03
N ARG A 248 -16.89 11.48 -8.09
CA ARG A 248 -15.45 11.24 -8.06
C ARG A 248 -14.89 11.84 -6.77
N GLY A 249 -14.34 10.98 -5.91
CA GLY A 249 -13.56 11.43 -4.77
C GLY A 249 -12.37 12.23 -5.29
N ASP A 250 -12.27 13.47 -4.83
CA ASP A 250 -11.02 14.21 -4.82
C ASP A 250 -10.01 13.37 -4.02
N THR A 251 -8.98 12.87 -4.70
CA THR A 251 -7.79 12.37 -4.02
C THR A 251 -7.06 13.57 -3.39
N PRO A 252 -6.82 13.59 -2.07
CA PRO A 252 -5.93 14.59 -1.51
C PRO A 252 -4.52 14.30 -2.03
N ARG A 253 -3.97 15.28 -2.76
CA ARG A 253 -2.56 15.34 -3.18
C ARG A 253 -1.70 15.41 -1.91
N VAL A 254 -1.29 14.26 -1.39
CA VAL A 254 -0.28 14.19 -0.33
C VAL A 254 1.04 14.65 -0.93
N GLY A 255 1.46 15.84 -0.54
CA GLY A 255 2.78 16.37 -0.84
C GLY A 255 3.85 15.45 -0.26
N THR A 256 4.80 15.09 -1.11
CA THR A 256 6.08 14.50 -0.74
C THR A 256 6.73 15.27 0.42
N PRO A 257 7.13 14.63 1.53
CA PRO A 257 8.08 15.24 2.44
C PRO A 257 9.44 15.27 1.75
N ARG A 258 9.96 16.49 1.64
CA ARG A 258 11.30 16.80 1.15
C ARG A 258 12.31 16.29 2.19
N VAL A 259 13.13 15.32 1.79
CA VAL A 259 14.47 15.04 2.37
C VAL A 259 15.47 15.47 1.32
#